data_AF-A0A8J5FCT4-F1
#
_entry.id   AF-A0A8J5FCT4-F1
#
_cell.length_a   1.000
_cell.length_b   1.000
_cell.length_c   1.000
_cell.angle_alpha   90.00
_cell.angle_beta   90.00
_cell.angle_gamma   90.00
#
_symmetry.space_group_name_H-M   'P 1'
#
loop_
_entity.id
_entity.type
_entity.pdbx_description
1 polymer ?
#
loop_
_entity_poly.entity_id
_entity_poly.type
_entity_poly.pdbx_seq_one_letter_code
_entity_poly.pdbx_strand_id
1 'polypeptide(L)'
;MAAIEAWKDQVSLRAPPSFTWKPPTIITTIIMGIARRENGVLKLVHPGGFVEVHRKPMAVAEIMAKNPRHYVTRPEVFKNPRLVVRPDAQLNTGDVFYIVPNHTLYRLQASQY
;
A
#
# COMPACT_ATOMS: atom_id res chain seq x y z
N MET A 1 5.00 14.08 20.30
CA MET A 1 4.94 12.67 19.86
C MET A 1 4.20 11.73 20.84
N ALA A 2 3.91 12.12 22.09
CA ALA A 2 3.24 11.25 23.07
C ALA A 2 1.70 11.13 22.92
N ALA A 3 1.03 12.05 22.21
CA ALA A 3 -0.44 12.09 22.15
C ALA A 3 -1.07 11.03 21.22
N ILE A 4 -0.32 10.50 20.24
CA ILE A 4 -0.83 9.55 19.23
C ILE A 4 -0.84 8.11 19.78
N GLU A 5 0.16 7.75 20.58
CA GLU A 5 0.24 6.40 21.20
C GLU A 5 -0.80 6.24 22.31
N ALA A 6 -0.98 7.27 23.15
CA ALA A 6 -1.97 7.25 24.24
C ALA A 6 -3.42 7.06 23.76
N TRP A 7 -3.75 7.48 22.53
CA TRP A 7 -5.09 7.33 21.96
C TRP A 7 -5.33 5.95 21.31
N LYS A 8 -4.29 5.31 20.76
CA LYS A 8 -4.39 3.94 20.21
C LYS A 8 -4.75 2.93 21.30
N ASP A 9 -4.10 3.02 22.46
CA ASP A 9 -4.30 2.09 23.57
C ASP A 9 -5.67 2.30 24.25
N GLN A 10 -6.16 3.54 24.27
CA GLN A 10 -7.44 3.88 24.89
C GLN A 10 -8.66 3.44 24.04
N VAL A 11 -8.51 3.33 22.71
CA VAL A 11 -9.59 2.94 21.79
C VAL A 11 -9.75 1.42 21.63
N SER A 12 -8.68 0.64 21.82
CA SER A 12 -8.73 -0.82 21.64
C SER A 12 -9.46 -1.58 22.75
N LEU A 13 -9.70 -0.96 23.92
CA LEU A 13 -10.27 -1.64 25.09
C LEU A 13 -11.80 -1.49 25.26
N ARG A 14 -12.52 -0.82 24.36
CA ARG A 14 -13.95 -0.52 24.59
C ARG A 14 -14.89 -0.46 23.38
N ALA A 15 -14.58 -1.12 22.27
CA ALA A 15 -15.47 -1.08 21.09
C ALA A 15 -16.30 -2.38 20.92
N PRO A 16 -17.65 -2.31 20.90
CA PRO A 16 -18.49 -3.46 20.55
C PRO A 16 -18.43 -3.78 19.03
N PRO A 17 -18.74 -5.03 18.64
CA PRO A 17 -18.39 -5.60 17.33
C PRO A 17 -19.18 -5.09 16.11
N SER A 18 -19.92 -3.99 16.21
CA SER A 18 -20.74 -3.45 15.10
C SER A 18 -20.57 -1.95 14.81
N PHE A 19 -19.53 -1.31 15.38
CA PHE A 19 -19.27 0.11 15.13
C PHE A 19 -18.55 0.32 13.79
N THR A 20 -19.30 0.68 12.75
CA THR A 20 -18.72 1.12 11.47
C THR A 20 -18.02 2.46 11.65
N TRP A 21 -16.73 2.42 11.97
CA TRP A 21 -15.91 3.61 12.17
C TRP A 21 -15.76 4.39 10.86
N LYS A 22 -16.32 5.60 10.80
CA LYS A 22 -15.96 6.60 9.78
C LYS A 22 -14.91 7.52 10.39
N PRO A 23 -13.64 7.47 9.95
CA PRO A 23 -12.62 8.39 10.44
C PRO A 23 -13.05 9.84 10.21
N PRO A 24 -12.72 10.77 11.14
CA PRO A 24 -12.85 12.20 10.86
C PRO A 24 -12.04 12.55 9.61
N THR A 25 -12.62 13.39 8.74
CA THR A 25 -12.16 13.71 7.38
C THR A 25 -10.67 14.05 7.27
N ILE A 26 -10.06 14.59 8.32
CA ILE A 26 -8.62 14.90 8.38
C ILE A 26 -7.76 13.63 8.30
N ILE A 27 -8.10 12.59 9.06
CA ILE A 27 -7.37 11.31 9.05
C ILE A 27 -7.55 10.63 7.69
N THR A 28 -8.77 10.66 7.15
CA THR A 28 -9.04 10.15 5.79
C THR A 28 -8.33 10.96 4.72
N THR A 29 -8.16 12.27 4.88
CA THR A 29 -7.45 13.15 3.93
C THR A 29 -5.95 12.95 3.99
N ILE A 30 -5.38 12.67 5.17
CA ILE A 30 -3.97 12.33 5.29
C ILE A 30 -3.71 10.96 4.66
N ILE A 31 -4.52 9.95 4.99
CA ILE A 31 -4.38 8.60 4.42
C ILE A 31 -4.66 8.60 2.89
N MET A 32 -5.71 9.30 2.44
CA MET A 32 -5.97 9.50 1.00
C MET A 32 -4.91 10.37 0.34
N GLY A 33 -4.36 11.38 1.01
CA GLY A 33 -3.33 12.28 0.49
C GLY A 33 -2.00 11.56 0.28
N ILE A 34 -1.66 10.63 1.17
CA ILE A 34 -0.56 9.69 0.99
C ILE A 34 -0.80 8.84 -0.28
N ALA A 35 -2.04 8.40 -0.52
CA ALA A 35 -2.44 7.62 -1.69
C ALA A 35 -2.79 8.44 -2.96
N ARG A 36 -2.79 9.78 -2.93
CA ARG A 36 -3.14 10.59 -4.11
C ARG A 36 -2.02 10.51 -5.15
N ARG A 37 -2.42 10.30 -6.41
CA ARG A 37 -1.61 10.56 -7.59
C ARG A 37 -1.11 11.99 -7.53
N GLU A 38 0.20 12.16 -7.35
CA GLU A 38 0.83 13.47 -7.32
C GLU A 38 1.58 13.64 -8.64
N ASN A 39 1.28 14.72 -9.38
CA ASN A 39 1.85 14.92 -10.71
C ASN A 39 3.38 14.94 -10.62
N GLY A 40 4.03 13.98 -11.28
CA GLY A 40 5.49 13.86 -11.31
C GLY A 40 6.10 12.99 -10.21
N VAL A 41 5.30 12.24 -9.44
CA VAL A 41 5.80 11.42 -8.34
C VAL A 41 5.26 9.99 -8.39
N LEU A 42 6.16 9.01 -8.45
CA LEU A 42 5.88 7.58 -8.29
C LEU A 42 5.90 7.23 -6.80
N LYS A 43 4.83 6.61 -6.29
CA LYS A 43 4.75 6.17 -4.90
C LYS A 43 4.77 4.64 -4.83
N LEU A 44 5.69 4.09 -4.05
CA LEU A 44 5.81 2.67 -3.76
C LEU A 44 5.45 2.43 -2.31
N VAL A 45 4.36 1.70 -2.08
CA VAL A 45 3.89 1.36 -0.74
C VAL A 45 4.46 0.00 -0.34
N HIS A 46 5.30 -0.01 0.67
CA HIS A 46 5.92 -1.19 1.25
C HIS A 46 4.99 -1.89 2.26
N PRO A 47 5.18 -3.20 2.47
CA PRO A 47 4.50 -3.91 3.55
C PRO A 47 4.89 -3.27 4.89
N GLY A 48 3.90 -2.85 5.69
CA GLY A 48 4.12 -2.09 6.93
C GLY A 48 3.74 -0.61 6.84
N GLY A 49 3.30 -0.13 5.67
CA GLY A 49 2.76 1.22 5.50
C GLY A 49 3.82 2.29 5.23
N PHE A 50 5.07 1.89 4.98
CA PHE A 50 6.11 2.80 4.52
C PHE A 50 5.90 3.15 3.05
N VAL A 51 6.00 4.43 2.69
CA VAL A 51 5.81 4.91 1.32
C VAL A 51 7.11 5.51 0.81
N GLU A 52 7.70 4.86 -0.17
CA GLU A 52 8.86 5.33 -0.90
C GLU A 52 8.41 6.18 -2.08
N VAL A 53 9.05 7.33 -2.26
CA VAL A 53 8.61 8.38 -3.18
C VAL A 53 9.72 8.68 -4.17
N HIS A 54 9.45 8.42 -5.45
CA HIS A 54 10.41 8.64 -6.53
C HIS A 54 9.92 9.71 -7.50
N ARG A 55 10.81 10.63 -7.87
CA ARG A 55 10.55 11.69 -8.86
C ARG A 55 10.90 11.29 -10.30
N LYS A 56 11.37 10.06 -10.49
CA LYS A 56 11.77 9.51 -11.78
C LYS A 56 11.00 8.21 -12.04
N PRO A 57 10.69 7.91 -13.32
CA PRO A 57 10.20 6.59 -13.67
C PRO A 57 11.20 5.52 -13.24
N MET A 58 10.69 4.38 -12.76
CA MET A 58 11.52 3.26 -12.34
C MET A 58 11.12 1.98 -13.06
N ALA A 59 12.11 1.18 -13.43
CA ALA A 59 11.84 -0.15 -13.95
C ALA A 59 11.40 -1.08 -12.81
N VAL A 60 10.39 -1.90 -13.07
CA VAL A 60 9.91 -2.89 -12.09
C VAL A 60 11.02 -3.87 -11.73
N ALA A 61 11.81 -4.29 -12.72
CA ALA A 61 12.99 -5.14 -12.52
C ALA A 61 13.98 -4.56 -11.49
N GLU A 62 14.20 -3.23 -11.48
CA GLU A 62 15.10 -2.60 -10.51
C GLU A 62 14.53 -2.64 -9.09
N ILE A 63 13.22 -2.41 -8.96
CA ILE A 63 12.51 -2.47 -7.66
C ILE A 63 12.50 -3.90 -7.11
N MET A 64 12.26 -4.88 -7.98
CA MET A 64 12.29 -6.30 -7.64
C MET A 64 13.70 -6.78 -7.32
N ALA A 65 14.73 -6.27 -8.00
CA ALA A 65 16.13 -6.58 -7.69
C ALA A 65 16.52 -6.09 -6.29
N LYS A 66 16.02 -4.92 -5.87
CA LYS A 66 16.18 -4.42 -4.50
C LYS A 66 15.36 -5.23 -3.48
N ASN A 67 14.26 -5.84 -3.90
CA ASN A 67 13.30 -6.55 -3.05
C ASN A 67 12.99 -7.96 -3.58
N PRO A 68 13.93 -8.92 -3.54
CA PRO A 68 13.82 -10.19 -4.27
C PRO A 68 12.70 -11.13 -3.81
N ARG A 69 12.10 -10.89 -2.64
CA ARG A 69 10.97 -11.66 -2.09
C ARG A 69 9.61 -10.96 -2.26
N HIS A 70 9.57 -9.91 -3.05
CA HIS A 70 8.39 -9.07 -3.23
C HIS A 70 8.08 -8.86 -4.71
N TYR A 71 6.80 -8.67 -4.99
CA TYR A 71 6.29 -8.27 -6.29
C TYR A 71 5.75 -6.86 -6.25
N VAL A 72 5.87 -6.16 -7.37
CA VAL A 72 5.20 -4.87 -7.58
C VAL A 72 3.82 -5.10 -8.18
N THR A 73 2.80 -4.53 -7.56
CA THR A 73 1.41 -4.74 -7.94
C THR A 73 0.64 -3.43 -7.97
N ARG A 74 -0.47 -3.42 -8.70
CA ARG A 74 -1.41 -2.29 -8.68
C ARG A 74 -2.20 -2.28 -7.35
N PRO A 75 -2.79 -1.13 -6.96
CA PRO A 75 -3.61 -1.03 -5.74
C PRO A 75 -4.78 -2.02 -5.71
N GLU A 76 -5.26 -2.43 -6.88
CA GLU A 76 -6.39 -3.33 -7.06
C GLU A 76 -6.07 -4.81 -6.76
N VAL A 77 -4.80 -5.14 -6.48
CA VAL A 77 -4.35 -6.53 -6.25
C VAL A 77 -5.11 -7.22 -5.12
N PHE A 78 -5.56 -6.48 -4.11
CA PHE A 78 -6.33 -7.03 -3.00
C PHE A 78 -7.73 -7.49 -3.40
N LYS A 79 -8.26 -6.96 -4.51
CA LYS A 79 -9.53 -7.42 -5.12
C LYS A 79 -9.29 -8.46 -6.20
N ASN A 80 -8.20 -8.31 -6.96
CA ASN A 80 -7.84 -9.22 -8.04
C ASN A 80 -6.32 -9.51 -8.03
N PRO A 81 -5.89 -10.61 -7.39
CA PRO A 81 -4.50 -10.96 -7.17
C PRO A 81 -3.73 -11.38 -8.42
N ARG A 82 -4.37 -11.35 -9.60
CA ARG A 82 -3.72 -11.57 -10.91
C ARG A 82 -3.09 -10.28 -11.48
N LEU A 83 -3.32 -9.11 -10.87
CA LEU A 83 -2.79 -7.80 -11.30
C LEU A 83 -1.33 -7.55 -10.85
N VAL A 84 -0.47 -8.53 -11.11
CA VAL A 84 0.98 -8.38 -10.92
C VAL A 84 1.57 -7.64 -12.12
N VAL A 85 2.40 -6.62 -11.86
CA VAL A 85 3.06 -5.86 -12.94
C VAL A 85 4.24 -6.67 -13.45
N ARG A 86 4.40 -6.74 -14.77
CA ARG A 86 5.53 -7.42 -15.41
C ARG A 86 6.87 -6.75 -15.03
N PRO A 87 7.96 -7.52 -14.86
CA PRO A 87 9.28 -6.97 -14.52
C PRO A 87 9.84 -6.05 -15.62
N ASP A 88 9.44 -6.28 -16.88
CA ASP A 88 9.87 -5.49 -18.04
C ASP A 88 9.17 -4.12 -18.12
N ALA A 89 8.11 -3.90 -17.32
CA ALA A 89 7.36 -2.66 -17.37
C ALA A 89 8.08 -1.53 -16.62
N GLN A 90 7.87 -0.30 -17.10
CA GLN A 90 8.26 0.90 -16.38
C GLN A 90 7.08 1.47 -15.60
N LEU A 91 7.34 1.86 -14.36
CA LEU A 91 6.39 2.57 -13.52
C LEU A 91 6.53 4.06 -13.79
N ASN A 92 5.48 4.64 -14.36
CA ASN A 92 5.41 6.06 -14.63
C ASN A 92 5.15 6.86 -13.35
N THR A 93 5.68 8.07 -13.30
CA THR A 93 5.38 9.04 -12.26
C THR A 93 3.90 9.42 -12.29
N GLY A 94 3.30 9.59 -11.11
CA GLY A 94 1.89 9.92 -10.96
C GLY A 94 1.03 8.74 -10.51
N ASP A 95 1.52 7.50 -10.61
CA ASP A 95 0.80 6.32 -10.16
C ASP A 95 1.33 5.79 -8.82
N VAL A 96 0.47 5.06 -8.12
CA VAL A 96 0.78 4.41 -6.84
C VAL A 96 0.83 2.91 -7.06
N PHE A 97 1.92 2.28 -6.61
CA PHE A 97 2.11 0.84 -6.66
C PHE A 97 2.39 0.29 -5.27
N TYR A 98 2.05 -0.98 -5.07
CA TYR A 98 2.28 -1.70 -3.84
C TYR A 98 3.38 -2.72 -4.04
N ILE A 99 4.22 -2.88 -3.03
CA ILE A 99 5.20 -3.94 -2.92
C ILE A 99 4.58 -5.00 -2.02
N VAL A 100 4.31 -6.17 -2.58
CA VAL A 100 3.58 -7.25 -1.90
C VAL A 100 4.51 -8.46 -1.76
N PRO A 101 4.65 -9.01 -0.55
CA PRO A 101 5.41 -10.24 -0.36
C PRO A 101 4.82 -11.42 -1.15
N ASN A 102 5.68 -12.31 -1.63
CA ASN A 102 5.26 -13.47 -2.42
C ASN A 102 4.20 -14.32 -1.69
N HIS A 103 4.39 -14.55 -0.38
CA HIS A 103 3.46 -15.33 0.43
C HIS A 103 2.06 -14.70 0.50
N THR A 104 1.96 -13.38 0.51
CA THR A 104 0.68 -12.66 0.52
C THR A 104 -0.04 -12.87 -0.80
N LEU A 105 0.66 -12.78 -1.93
CA LEU A 105 0.07 -13.06 -3.23
C LEU A 105 -0.44 -14.51 -3.33
N TYR A 106 0.35 -15.49 -2.90
CA TYR A 106 -0.09 -16.89 -2.88
C TYR A 106 -1.35 -17.08 -2.02
N ARG A 107 -1.40 -16.46 -0.84
CA ARG A 107 -2.59 -16.52 0.03
C ARG A 107 -3.81 -15.85 -0.60
N LEU A 108 -3.63 -14.69 -1.23
CA LEU A 108 -4.73 -13.99 -1.91
C LEU A 108 -5.28 -14.84 -3.06
N GLN A 109 -4.40 -15.45 -3.86
CA GLN A 109 -4.82 -16.35 -4.95
C GLN A 109 -5.51 -17.60 -4.43
N ALA A 110 -4.99 -18.22 -3.36
CA ALA A 110 -5.59 -19.40 -2.75
C ALA A 110 -6.96 -19.12 -2.13
N SER A 111 -7.18 -17.91 -1.58
CA SER A 111 -8.47 -17.53 -0.97
C SER A 111 -9.60 -17.26 -1.96
N GLN A 112 -9.28 -17.17 -3.26
CA GLN A 112 -10.26 -16.96 -4.33
C GLN A 112 -10.78 -18.27 -4.95
N TYR A 113 -10.32 -19.42 -4.47
CA TYR A 113 -10.77 -20.76 -4.83
C TYR A 113 -11.42 -21.43 -3.62
#